data_AF-A0A259JW71-F1
#
_entry.id   AF-A0A259JW71-F1
#
_cell.length_a   1.000
_cell.length_b   1.000
_cell.length_c   1.000
_cell.angle_alpha   90.00
_cell.angle_beta   90.00
_cell.angle_gamma   90.00
#
_symmetry.space_group_name_H-M   'P 1'
#
loop_
_entity.id
_entity.type
_entity.pdbx_description
1 polymer ?
#
loop_
_entity_poly.entity_id
_entity_poly.type
_entity_poly.pdbx_seq_one_letter_code
_entity_poly.pdbx_strand_id
1 'polypeptide(L)'
;GLPSQLAAPVIAIELVGGLLILAGIHARQVSVLMIPVMIGAMSAHLANGWLFSAAGGGWEYPAFLIVVSVVVGLAGEGAFALRRAPLVPGLKPAVA
;
A
#
# COMPACT_ATOMS: atom_id res chain seq x y z
N GLY A 1 18.21 -8.11 -4.18
CA GLY A 1 17.10 -8.59 -3.33
C GLY A 1 17.23 -7.99 -1.95
N LEU A 2 16.13 -7.87 -1.21
CA LEU A 2 16.14 -7.45 0.20
C LEU A 2 16.77 -8.54 1.08
N PRO A 3 17.38 -8.20 2.24
CA PRO A 3 17.78 -9.18 3.24
C PRO A 3 16.62 -10.11 3.61
N SER A 4 16.86 -11.42 3.72
CA SER A 4 15.81 -12.42 3.97
C SER A 4 15.08 -12.20 5.29
N GLN A 5 15.75 -11.61 6.28
CA GLN A 5 15.19 -11.25 7.57
C GLN A 5 14.07 -10.20 7.45
N LEU A 6 14.02 -9.44 6.36
CA LEU A 6 12.97 -8.46 6.09
C LEU A 6 11.72 -9.07 5.45
N ALA A 7 11.77 -10.30 4.94
CA ALA A 7 10.63 -10.90 4.23
C ALA A 7 9.38 -11.01 5.13
N ALA A 8 9.51 -11.62 6.31
CA ALA A 8 8.37 -11.78 7.23
C ALA A 8 7.84 -10.44 7.77
N PRO A 9 8.68 -9.48 8.21
CA PRO A 9 8.21 -8.14 8.58
C PRO A 9 7.49 -7.40 7.44
N VAL A 10 8.03 -7.45 6.21
CA VAL A 10 7.39 -6.82 5.05
C VAL A 10 6.03 -7.45 4.80
N ILE A 11 5.94 -8.79 4.71
CA ILE A 11 4.65 -9.49 4.54
C ILE A 11 3.64 -9.11 5.64
N ALA A 12 4.06 -9.02 6.89
CA ALA A 12 3.18 -8.61 7.98
C ALA A 12 2.67 -7.17 7.81
N ILE A 13 3.54 -6.24 7.41
CA ILE A 13 3.17 -4.84 7.11
C ILE A 13 2.21 -4.80 5.93
N GLU A 14 2.45 -5.59 4.88
CA GLU A 14 1.58 -5.64 3.70
C GLU A 14 0.18 -6.12 4.03
N LEU A 15 0.07 -7.21 4.80
CA LEU A 15 -1.20 -7.77 5.21
C LEU A 15 -1.96 -6.82 6.13
N VAL A 16 -1.30 -6.31 7.18
CA VAL A 16 -1.95 -5.38 8.13
C VAL A 16 -2.33 -4.08 7.43
N GLY A 17 -1.43 -3.50 6.63
CA GLY A 17 -1.69 -2.29 5.86
C GLY A 17 -2.85 -2.46 4.88
N GLY A 18 -2.86 -3.56 4.13
CA GLY A 18 -3.97 -3.90 3.22
C GLY A 18 -5.30 -4.05 3.95
N LEU A 19 -5.32 -4.74 5.10
CA LEU A 19 -6.53 -4.89 5.91
C LEU A 19 -7.05 -3.55 6.45
N LEU A 20 -6.16 -2.67 6.90
CA LEU A 20 -6.53 -1.32 7.38
C LEU A 20 -7.11 -0.46 6.25
N ILE A 21 -6.54 -0.54 5.05
CA ILE A 21 -7.05 0.16 3.86
C ILE A 21 -8.45 -0.37 3.51
N LEU A 22 -8.62 -1.70 3.43
CA LEU A 22 -9.91 -2.32 3.10
C LEU A 22 -11.00 -2.02 4.15
N ALA A 23 -10.63 -2.02 5.43
CA ALA A 23 -11.53 -1.67 6.52
C ALA A 23 -11.85 -0.17 6.61
N GLY A 24 -11.17 0.68 5.82
CA GLY A 24 -11.30 2.13 5.90
C GLY A 24 -10.91 2.67 7.28
N ILE A 25 -9.82 2.15 7.85
CA ILE A 25 -9.25 2.62 9.12
C ILE A 25 -7.99 3.42 8.79
N HIS A 26 -8.12 4.76 8.75
CA HIS A 26 -7.03 5.65 8.33
C HIS A 26 -6.48 5.25 6.95
N ALA A 27 -7.36 4.83 6.04
CA ALA A 27 -6.98 4.25 4.76
C ALA A 27 -6.12 5.21 3.95
N ARG A 28 -6.34 6.52 4.07
CA ARG A 28 -5.53 7.53 3.38
C ARG A 28 -4.09 7.54 3.87
N GLN A 29 -3.89 7.61 5.19
CA GLN A 29 -2.57 7.65 5.82
C GLN A 29 -1.84 6.32 5.57
N VAL A 30 -2.53 5.21 5.78
CA VAL A 30 -1.97 3.86 5.58
C VAL A 30 -1.57 3.66 4.13
N SER A 31 -2.38 4.09 3.16
CA SER A 31 -2.02 3.99 1.74
C SER A 31 -0.76 4.78 1.41
N VAL A 32 -0.61 5.99 1.93
CA VAL A 32 0.63 6.78 1.73
C VAL A 32 1.85 6.07 2.34
N LEU A 33 1.71 5.49 3.54
CA LEU A 33 2.77 4.73 4.19
C LEU A 33 3.12 3.42 3.47
N MET A 34 2.16 2.83 2.75
CA MET A 34 2.38 1.62 1.97
C MET A 34 3.24 1.86 0.71
N ILE A 35 3.28 3.09 0.18
CA ILE A 35 4.08 3.41 -1.03
C ILE A 35 5.56 3.02 -0.89
N PRO A 36 6.31 3.48 0.13
CA PRO A 36 7.72 3.08 0.28
C PRO A 36 7.89 1.58 0.55
N VAL A 37 6.93 0.93 1.22
CA VAL A 37 6.94 -0.52 1.45
C VAL A 37 6.82 -1.27 0.11
N MET A 38 5.88 -0.87 -0.73
CA MET A 38 5.67 -1.46 -2.06
C MET A 38 6.81 -1.18 -3.02
N ILE A 39 7.49 -0.03 -2.92
CA ILE A 39 8.73 0.24 -3.66
C ILE A 39 9.83 -0.74 -3.23
N GLY A 40 9.97 -0.97 -1.92
CA GLY A 40 10.86 -1.99 -1.37
C GLY A 40 10.56 -3.37 -1.92
N ALA A 41 9.30 -3.81 -1.85
CA ALA A 41 8.84 -5.09 -2.39
C ALA A 41 9.13 -5.19 -3.90
N MET A 42 8.72 -4.20 -4.70
CA MET A 42 8.96 -4.13 -6.14
C MET A 42 10.44 -4.31 -6.49
N SER A 43 11.34 -3.67 -5.74
CA SER A 43 12.80 -3.77 -5.95
C SER A 43 13.33 -5.19 -5.78
N ALA A 44 12.71 -6.02 -4.94
CA ALA A 44 13.09 -7.41 -4.74
C ALA A 44 12.71 -8.30 -5.94
N HIS A 45 11.74 -7.88 -6.75
CA HIS A 45 11.20 -8.63 -7.88
C HIS A 45 11.65 -8.11 -9.26
N LEU A 46 12.42 -7.02 -9.33
CA LEU A 46 12.85 -6.42 -10.60
C LEU A 46 13.56 -7.41 -11.55
N ALA A 47 14.39 -8.31 -11.00
CA ALA A 47 15.14 -9.30 -11.78
C ALA A 47 14.26 -10.42 -12.35
N ASN A 48 13.03 -10.59 -11.84
CA ASN A 48 12.12 -11.66 -12.26
C ASN A 48 11.27 -11.25 -13.49
N GLY A 49 11.46 -10.04 -14.03
CA GLY A 49 10.70 -9.51 -15.16
C GLY A 49 9.36 -8.90 -14.76
N TRP A 50 8.54 -8.54 -15.76
CA TRP A 50 7.29 -7.79 -15.55
C TRP A 50 6.20 -8.63 -14.87
N LEU A 51 5.69 -9.67 -15.55
CA LEU A 51 4.49 -10.40 -15.13
C LEU A 51 4.64 -11.09 -13.76
N PHE A 52 3.64 -10.95 -12.89
CA PHE A 52 3.66 -11.62 -11.59
C PHE A 52 3.57 -13.16 -11.68
N SER A 53 3.16 -13.71 -12.83
CA SER A 53 3.14 -15.15 -13.09
C SER A 53 4.53 -15.76 -13.42
N ALA A 54 5.58 -14.94 -13.55
CA ALA A 54 6.94 -15.43 -13.74
C ALA A 54 7.44 -16.24 -12.54
N ALA A 55 8.46 -17.08 -12.74
CA ALA A 55 9.09 -17.82 -11.65
C ALA A 55 9.62 -16.86 -10.56
N GLY A 56 9.19 -17.03 -9.31
CA GLY A 56 9.51 -16.12 -8.21
C GLY A 56 8.70 -14.82 -8.17
N GLY A 57 7.77 -14.62 -9.10
CA GLY A 57 6.91 -13.44 -9.22
C GLY A 57 7.63 -12.22 -9.77
N GLY A 58 7.15 -11.65 -10.89
CA GLY A 58 7.62 -10.38 -11.45
C GLY A 58 7.19 -9.15 -10.67
N TRP A 59 7.57 -7.96 -11.13
CA TRP A 59 7.35 -6.70 -10.39
C TRP A 59 6.02 -5.99 -10.71
N GLU A 60 5.19 -6.52 -11.60
CA GLU A 60 3.87 -5.99 -11.99
C GLU A 60 2.95 -5.74 -10.79
N TYR A 61 2.76 -6.75 -9.93
CA TYR A 61 1.79 -6.64 -8.83
C TYR A 61 2.21 -5.61 -7.76
N PRO A 62 3.47 -5.59 -7.28
CA PRO A 62 3.93 -4.49 -6.43
C PRO A 62 3.80 -3.11 -7.06
N ALA A 63 4.09 -2.96 -8.36
CA ALA A 63 3.90 -1.68 -9.06
C ALA A 63 2.44 -1.26 -9.12
N PHE A 64 1.53 -2.20 -9.39
CA PHE A 64 0.09 -1.97 -9.32
C PHE A 64 -0.32 -1.51 -7.92
N LEU A 65 0.19 -2.15 -6.86
CA LEU A 65 -0.13 -1.75 -5.48
C LEU A 65 0.42 -0.36 -5.12
N ILE A 66 1.55 0.08 -5.68
CA ILE A 66 2.02 1.48 -5.56
C ILE A 66 0.97 2.43 -6.15
N VAL A 67 0.51 2.16 -7.38
CA VAL A 67 -0.48 3.01 -8.06
C VAL A 67 -1.80 3.05 -7.30
N VAL A 68 -2.31 1.89 -6.86
CA VAL A 68 -3.52 1.80 -6.04
C VAL A 68 -3.35 2.57 -4.72
N SER A 69 -2.20 2.46 -4.08
CA SER A 69 -1.90 3.20 -2.85
C SER A 69 -1.93 4.72 -3.07
N VAL A 70 -1.43 5.21 -4.21
CA VAL A 70 -1.55 6.62 -4.58
C VAL A 70 -3.02 7.00 -4.79
N VAL A 71 -3.78 6.19 -5.54
CA VAL A 71 -5.20 6.45 -5.81
C VAL A 71 -6.01 6.52 -4.51
N VAL A 72 -5.84 5.56 -3.60
CA VAL A 72 -6.53 5.58 -2.30
C VAL A 72 -6.05 6.73 -1.42
N GLY A 73 -4.75 7.01 -1.42
CA GLY A 73 -4.17 8.17 -0.73
C GLY A 73 -4.77 9.51 -1.19
N LEU A 74 -5.23 9.61 -2.43
CA LEU A 74 -5.92 10.78 -2.98
C LEU A 74 -7.45 10.73 -2.77
N ALA A 75 -8.08 9.59 -3.02
CA ALA A 75 -9.53 9.40 -2.87
C ALA A 75 -9.99 9.52 -1.41
N GLY A 76 -9.22 8.96 -0.47
CA GLY A 76 -9.50 8.98 0.96
C GLY A 76 -10.25 7.75 1.48
N GLU A 77 -10.95 7.94 2.59
CA GLU A 77 -11.44 6.88 3.48
C GLU A 77 -12.61 6.04 2.90
N GLY A 78 -13.29 6.53 1.86
CA GLY A 78 -14.46 5.86 1.29
C GLY A 78 -15.74 6.03 2.12
N ALA A 79 -16.88 5.67 1.53
CA ALA A 79 -18.20 5.88 2.14
C ALA A 79 -18.42 5.01 3.39
N PHE A 80 -17.87 3.80 3.41
CA PHE A 80 -18.06 2.80 4.46
C PHE A 80 -16.88 2.68 5.45
N ALA A 81 -16.02 3.71 5.52
CA ALA A 81 -14.85 3.67 6.41
C ALA A 81 -15.24 3.50 7.88
N LEU A 82 -14.61 2.53 8.56
CA LEU A 82 -14.80 2.33 10.00
C LEU A 82 -14.19 3.46 10.84
N ARG A 83 -13.13 4.13 10.35
CA ARG A 83 -12.53 5.27 11.04
C ARG A 83 -11.99 6.30 10.05
N ARG A 84 -12.58 7.50 10.07
CA ARG A 84 -12.18 8.61 9.20
C ARG A 84 -11.19 9.53 9.88
N ALA A 85 -10.13 9.91 9.16
CA ALA A 85 -9.19 10.94 9.60
C ALA A 85 -8.63 11.73 8.41
N PRO A 86 -8.42 13.06 8.54
CA PRO A 86 -7.75 13.84 7.50
C PRO A 86 -6.26 13.46 7.40
N LEU A 87 -5.69 13.51 6.19
CA LEU A 87 -4.25 13.23 5.98
C LEU A 87 -3.37 14.18 6.81
N VAL A 88 -3.73 15.46 6.78
CA VAL A 88 -3.07 16.52 7.52
C VAL A 88 -3.95 16.88 8.72
N PRO A 89 -3.44 16.73 9.96
CA PRO A 89 -4.17 17.13 11.16
C PRO A 89 -4.61 18.60 11.06
N GLY A 90 -5.88 18.87 11.41
CA GLY A 90 -6.44 20.23 11.44
C GLY A 90 -7.05 20.71 10.12
N LEU A 91 -6.85 20.00 9.00
CA LEU A 91 -7.66 20.24 7.80
C LEU A 91 -9.09 19.76 8.04
N LYS A 92 -10.06 20.67 7.94
CA LYS A 92 -11.47 20.30 7.89
C LYS A 92 -11.68 19.39 6.68
N PRO A 93 -12.48 18.33 6.79
CA PRO A 93 -12.90 17.57 5.61
C PRO A 93 -13.50 18.57 4.61
N ALA A 94 -13.08 18.51 3.35
CA ALA A 94 -13.80 19.23 2.30
C ALA A 94 -15.26 18.76 2.37
N VAL A 95 -16.17 19.70 2.66
CA VAL A 95 -17.60 19.42 2.69
C VAL A 95 -17.96 18.99 1.26
N ALA A 96 -18.39 17.75 1.11
CA ALA A 96 -18.95 17.23 -0.13
C ALA A 96 -20.43 17.60 -0.21
#